data_AF-A0A6P0VJV7-F1
#
_entry.id   AF-A0A6P0VJV7-F1
#
_cell.length_a   1.000
_cell.length_b   1.000
_cell.length_c   1.000
_cell.angle_alpha   90.00
_cell.angle_beta   90.00
_cell.angle_gamma   90.00
#
_symmetry.space_group_name_H-M   'P 1'
#
loop_
_entity.id
_entity.type
_entity.pdbx_description
1 polymer ?
#
loop_
_entity_poly.entity_id
_entity_poly.type
_entity_poly.pdbx_seq_one_letter_code
_entity_poly.pdbx_strand_id
1 'polypeptide(L)'
;MPRKSPPWKKLLPEFLEAIDCAENDEQIQQACAEIKQAVVESYPDTPSSRRNPMTEIREAIRERYPVKKTKKQKAQYPYYFTDAGKGRVKRWEHLAIKHLREDWNIKTTEASEKSDTITPAPATLEQSENIPPSPKPETSIDIFTEVGLEGEELAIVEQALGDADINEWIKQALLQRAKAINALHERLNEDLSLVKSDELMNDKKYRTNPNASRELASRAIRAIKDWNDNQPEHKWCITNKLISSLTGVTPKAIAKVVEGMGIEDYNQMMGLTPVVNRMTKAAVGSISEEVSIADMLGID
;
A
#
# COMPACT_ATOMS: atom_id res chain seq x y z
N MET A 1 6.83 26.47 -13.49
CA MET A 1 8.25 26.72 -13.15
C MET A 1 8.99 25.39 -13.12
N PRO A 2 10.20 25.26 -13.71
CA PRO A 2 10.99 24.04 -13.62
C PRO A 2 11.35 23.80 -12.15
N ARG A 3 10.93 22.66 -11.59
CA ARG A 3 11.30 22.27 -10.23
C ARG A 3 12.83 22.09 -10.21
N LYS A 4 13.54 22.85 -9.36
CA LYS A 4 14.98 22.69 -9.17
C LYS A 4 15.26 21.21 -8.84
N SER A 5 16.22 20.61 -9.53
CA SER A 5 16.61 19.23 -9.27
C SER A 5 17.03 19.08 -7.80
N PRO A 6 16.52 18.08 -7.07
CA PRO A 6 16.83 17.93 -5.66
C PRO A 6 18.34 17.66 -5.44
N PRO A 7 18.94 18.18 -4.35
CA PRO A 7 20.37 18.07 -4.05
C PRO A 7 20.98 16.68 -4.23
N TRP A 8 20.31 15.63 -3.75
CA TRP A 8 20.81 14.26 -3.83
C TRP A 8 21.03 13.76 -5.27
N LYS A 9 20.29 14.27 -6.26
CA LYS A 9 20.49 13.90 -7.68
C LYS A 9 21.82 14.40 -8.22
N LYS A 10 22.33 15.51 -7.70
CA LYS A 10 23.64 16.04 -8.07
C LYS A 10 24.78 15.30 -7.39
N LEU A 11 24.55 14.80 -6.17
CA LEU A 11 25.51 14.03 -5.40
C LEU A 11 25.57 12.55 -5.79
N LEU A 12 24.59 12.05 -6.55
CA LEU A 12 24.55 10.63 -6.94
C LEU A 12 25.81 10.18 -7.73
N PRO A 13 26.33 10.92 -8.73
CA PRO A 13 27.57 10.54 -9.41
C PRO A 13 28.77 10.50 -8.46
N GLU A 14 28.94 11.52 -7.62
CA GLU A 14 30.03 11.60 -6.63
C GLU A 14 29.95 10.45 -5.62
N PHE A 15 28.74 10.11 -5.17
CA PHE A 15 28.50 8.95 -4.32
C PHE A 15 28.91 7.63 -4.99
N LEU A 16 28.59 7.45 -6.28
CA LEU A 16 28.98 6.25 -7.02
C LEU A 16 30.50 6.16 -7.18
N GLU A 17 31.17 7.28 -7.43
CA GLU A 17 32.64 7.32 -7.48
C GLU A 17 33.28 7.05 -6.11
N ALA A 18 32.68 7.57 -5.03
CA ALA A 18 33.15 7.33 -3.67
C ALA A 18 33.08 5.85 -3.27
N ILE A 19 32.02 5.13 -3.67
CA ILE A 19 31.94 3.69 -3.43
C ILE A 19 32.82 2.87 -4.39
N ASP A 20 33.09 3.37 -5.61
CA ASP A 20 34.04 2.74 -6.56
C ASP A 20 35.48 2.76 -6.00
N CYS A 21 35.86 3.82 -5.27
CA CYS A 21 37.19 4.01 -4.69
C CYS A 21 37.33 3.51 -3.24
N ALA A 22 36.27 2.96 -2.64
CA ALA A 22 36.31 2.54 -1.25
C ALA A 22 37.15 1.27 -1.05
N GLU A 23 38.02 1.29 -0.05
CA GLU A 23 38.91 0.18 0.33
C GLU A 23 38.35 -0.67 1.48
N ASN A 24 37.43 -0.11 2.27
CA ASN A 24 36.84 -0.77 3.44
C ASN A 24 35.34 -0.47 3.63
N ASP A 25 34.69 -1.16 4.57
CA ASP A 25 33.26 -1.02 4.81
C ASP A 25 32.89 0.35 5.39
N GLU A 26 33.78 0.96 6.19
CA GLU A 26 33.59 2.26 6.82
C GLU A 26 33.47 3.38 5.79
N GLN A 27 34.31 3.38 4.75
CA GLN A 27 34.25 4.34 3.65
C GLN A 27 32.93 4.23 2.86
N ILE A 28 32.46 3.00 2.61
CA ILE A 28 31.16 2.77 1.98
C ILE A 28 30.03 3.27 2.88
N GLN A 29 30.12 3.03 4.19
CA GLN A 29 29.12 3.48 5.15
C GLN A 29 29.07 5.01 5.23
N GLN A 30 30.23 5.68 5.23
CA GLN A 30 30.32 7.14 5.20
C GLN A 30 29.69 7.73 3.94
N ALA A 31 30.06 7.22 2.75
CA ALA A 31 29.45 7.65 1.49
C ALA A 31 27.93 7.42 1.49
N CYS A 32 27.47 6.30 2.06
CA CYS A 32 26.04 6.04 2.24
C CYS A 32 25.38 7.06 3.19
N ALA A 33 26.04 7.47 4.28
CA ALA A 33 25.49 8.45 5.22
C ALA A 33 25.33 9.84 4.58
N GLU A 34 26.30 10.26 3.76
CA GLU A 34 26.28 11.55 3.06
C GLU A 34 25.12 11.64 2.06
N ILE A 35 24.95 10.62 1.19
CA ILE A 35 23.85 10.61 0.23
C ILE A 35 22.49 10.48 0.93
N LYS A 36 22.42 9.76 2.06
CA LYS A 36 21.21 9.69 2.90
C LYS A 36 20.84 11.05 3.45
N GLN A 37 21.81 11.78 4.00
CA GLN A 37 21.59 13.11 4.55
C GLN A 37 21.07 14.07 3.47
N ALA A 38 21.65 14.04 2.27
CA ALA A 38 21.17 14.84 1.15
C ALA A 38 19.71 14.54 0.75
N VAL A 39 19.28 13.27 0.87
CA VAL A 39 17.87 12.89 0.66
C VAL A 39 16.98 13.45 1.78
N VAL A 40 17.42 13.37 3.04
CA VAL A 40 16.68 13.93 4.19
C VAL A 40 16.50 15.44 4.05
N GLU A 41 17.56 16.17 3.72
CA GLU A 41 17.54 17.62 3.50
C GLU A 41 16.65 18.03 2.32
N SER A 42 16.53 17.18 1.30
CA SER A 42 15.64 17.40 0.17
C SER A 42 14.15 17.23 0.53
N TYR A 43 13.85 16.49 1.60
CA TYR A 43 12.48 16.14 2.03
C TYR A 43 12.38 16.15 3.58
N PRO A 44 12.52 17.31 4.24
CA PRO A 44 12.56 17.39 5.70
C PRO A 44 11.25 16.94 6.35
N ASP A 45 10.11 17.37 5.81
CA ASP A 45 8.80 17.21 6.46
C ASP A 45 8.02 15.97 6.01
N THR A 46 8.51 15.25 5.01
CA THR A 46 7.79 14.09 4.43
C THR A 46 8.66 12.84 4.34
N PRO A 47 8.78 12.06 5.43
CA PRO A 47 9.55 10.81 5.44
C PRO A 47 9.12 9.82 4.35
N SER A 48 7.82 9.77 4.02
CA SER A 48 7.27 8.93 2.95
C SER A 48 7.81 9.31 1.56
N SER A 49 8.06 10.61 1.30
CA SER A 49 8.58 11.11 0.03
C SER A 49 10.04 10.69 -0.23
N ARG A 50 10.78 10.30 0.81
CA ARG A 50 12.18 9.83 0.72
C ARG A 50 12.31 8.44 0.08
N ARG A 51 11.22 7.67 0.02
CA ARG A 51 11.22 6.30 -0.51
C ARG A 51 11.61 6.23 -1.99
N ASN A 52 11.13 7.16 -2.81
CA ASN A 52 11.41 7.18 -4.24
C ASN A 52 12.89 7.50 -4.52
N PRO A 53 13.47 8.59 -3.97
CA PRO A 53 14.92 8.85 -4.03
C PRO A 53 15.79 7.66 -3.62
N MET A 54 15.48 7.04 -2.47
CA MET A 54 16.25 5.89 -1.99
C MET A 54 16.10 4.66 -2.89
N THR A 55 14.97 4.53 -3.60
CA THR A 55 14.79 3.47 -4.61
C THR A 55 15.63 3.75 -5.84
N GLU A 56 15.62 4.98 -6.36
CA GLU A 56 16.45 5.42 -7.49
C GLU A 56 17.95 5.21 -7.20
N ILE A 57 18.43 5.61 -6.01
CA ILE A 57 19.84 5.41 -5.60
C ILE A 57 20.20 3.91 -5.59
N ARG A 58 19.35 3.06 -5.01
CA ARG A 58 19.58 1.61 -4.97
C ARG A 58 19.50 0.96 -6.34
N GLU A 59 18.73 1.51 -7.29
CA GLU A 59 18.71 1.07 -8.68
C GLU A 59 20.02 1.43 -9.38
N ALA A 60 20.50 2.67 -9.23
CA ALA A 60 21.77 3.10 -9.79
C ALA A 60 22.96 2.24 -9.30
N ILE A 61 22.99 1.90 -8.01
CA ILE A 61 24.01 0.98 -7.47
C ILE A 61 23.90 -0.41 -8.12
N ARG A 62 22.69 -0.94 -8.35
CA ARG A 62 22.52 -2.26 -8.98
C ARG A 62 22.86 -2.26 -10.47
N GLU A 63 22.67 -1.13 -11.13
CA GLU A 63 23.07 -0.94 -12.52
C GLU A 63 24.60 -0.90 -12.65
N ARG A 64 25.27 -0.18 -11.75
CA ARG A 64 26.74 -0.12 -11.66
C ARG A 64 27.36 -1.44 -11.20
N TYR A 65 26.72 -2.10 -10.23
CA TYR A 65 27.18 -3.34 -9.59
C TYR A 65 26.14 -4.46 -9.77
N PRO A 66 26.13 -5.13 -10.94
CA PRO A 66 25.16 -6.16 -11.22
C PRO A 66 25.30 -7.35 -10.26
N VAL A 67 24.13 -7.88 -9.88
CA VAL A 67 24.00 -9.00 -8.93
C VAL A 67 24.67 -10.26 -9.47
N LYS A 68 25.56 -10.87 -8.68
CA LYS A 68 26.17 -12.17 -9.00
C LYS A 68 25.33 -13.33 -8.42
N LYS A 69 24.88 -14.26 -9.27
CA LYS A 69 23.95 -15.36 -8.92
C LYS A 69 24.65 -16.69 -8.57
N THR A 70 25.85 -16.66 -8.01
CA THR A 70 26.66 -17.89 -7.77
C THR A 70 26.83 -18.24 -6.29
N LYS A 71 26.56 -19.49 -5.92
CA LYS A 71 26.76 -20.06 -4.57
C LYS A 71 28.22 -20.38 -4.22
N LYS A 72 29.13 -20.39 -5.20
CA LYS A 72 30.49 -21.00 -5.08
C LYS A 72 31.64 -20.00 -4.83
N GLN A 73 31.38 -18.74 -4.50
CA GLN A 73 32.44 -17.76 -4.25
C GLN A 73 32.56 -17.44 -2.76
N LYS A 74 33.81 -17.35 -2.27
CA LYS A 74 34.12 -16.73 -0.97
C LYS A 74 33.66 -15.27 -1.02
N ALA A 75 33.19 -14.73 0.11
CA ALA A 75 32.83 -13.33 0.22
C ALA A 75 34.01 -12.47 -0.24
N GLN A 76 33.80 -11.69 -1.31
CA GLN A 76 34.79 -10.75 -1.82
C GLN A 76 34.26 -9.36 -1.52
N TYR A 77 35.02 -8.57 -0.78
CA TYR A 77 34.75 -7.14 -0.63
C TYR A 77 34.67 -6.48 -2.02
N PRO A 78 33.71 -5.57 -2.29
CA PRO A 78 32.69 -5.00 -1.39
C PRO A 78 31.31 -5.65 -1.48
N TYR A 79 31.22 -6.99 -1.57
CA TYR A 79 29.95 -7.71 -1.70
C TYR A 79 29.56 -8.49 -0.43
N TYR A 80 28.25 -8.55 -0.17
CA TYR A 80 27.66 -9.38 0.88
C TYR A 80 26.61 -10.34 0.29
N PHE A 81 26.47 -11.49 0.93
CA PHE A 81 25.49 -12.49 0.53
C PHE A 81 24.14 -12.22 1.17
N THR A 82 23.07 -12.28 0.38
CA THR A 82 21.70 -12.05 0.87
C THR A 82 20.67 -12.88 0.12
N ASP A 83 19.66 -13.34 0.85
CA ASP A 83 18.41 -13.90 0.33
C ASP A 83 17.20 -12.98 0.58
N ALA A 84 17.40 -11.85 1.25
CA ALA A 84 16.33 -10.92 1.59
C ALA A 84 15.72 -10.24 0.34
N GLY A 85 14.38 -10.16 0.33
CA GLY A 85 13.56 -9.51 -0.69
C GLY A 85 12.54 -10.47 -1.35
N LYS A 86 11.33 -9.96 -1.63
CA LYS A 86 10.21 -10.75 -2.17
C LYS A 86 10.59 -11.46 -3.49
N GLY A 87 10.53 -12.79 -3.49
CA GLY A 87 10.70 -13.63 -4.69
C GLY A 87 12.12 -13.73 -5.25
N ARG A 88 13.16 -13.43 -4.47
CA ARG A 88 14.55 -13.43 -4.98
C ARG A 88 15.37 -14.66 -4.55
N VAL A 89 16.18 -15.12 -5.48
CA VAL A 89 17.17 -16.20 -5.31
C VAL A 89 18.38 -15.67 -4.51
N LYS A 90 18.99 -16.54 -3.70
CA LYS A 90 20.28 -16.32 -3.00
C LYS A 90 21.31 -15.68 -3.93
N ARG A 91 21.89 -14.54 -3.54
CA ARG A 91 22.73 -13.72 -4.42
C ARG A 91 23.74 -12.86 -3.65
N TRP A 92 24.72 -12.34 -4.37
CA TRP A 92 25.66 -11.33 -3.86
C TRP A 92 25.23 -9.94 -4.30
N GLU A 93 25.11 -9.00 -3.35
CA GLU A 93 24.83 -7.58 -3.58
C GLU A 93 25.98 -6.72 -3.02
N HIS A 94 26.12 -5.50 -3.53
CA HIS A 94 27.12 -4.54 -3.05
C HIS A 94 26.80 -4.08 -1.61
N LEU A 95 27.81 -3.91 -0.75
CA LEU A 95 27.66 -3.52 0.66
C LEU A 95 26.88 -2.21 0.85
N ALA A 96 27.02 -1.25 -0.07
CA ALA A 96 26.21 -0.04 -0.08
C ALA A 96 24.69 -0.30 -0.02
N ILE A 97 24.21 -1.37 -0.68
CA ILE A 97 22.79 -1.76 -0.62
C ILE A 97 22.38 -2.19 0.80
N LYS A 98 23.28 -2.81 1.57
CA LYS A 98 23.05 -3.16 2.97
C LYS A 98 22.94 -1.91 3.83
N HIS A 99 23.88 -0.97 3.69
CA HIS A 99 23.89 0.25 4.49
C HIS A 99 22.71 1.17 4.18
N LEU A 100 22.21 1.17 2.94
CA LEU A 100 21.02 1.92 2.54
C LEU A 100 19.69 1.23 2.92
N ARG A 101 19.71 0.02 3.51
CA ARG A 101 18.50 -0.76 3.88
C ARG A 101 17.90 -0.43 5.26
N GLU A 102 18.47 0.49 6.03
CA GLU A 102 17.92 0.87 7.35
C GLU A 102 16.46 1.32 7.30
N ASP A 103 15.72 1.02 8.36
CA ASP A 103 14.29 1.24 8.49
C ASP A 103 13.95 2.73 8.64
N TRP A 104 13.72 3.41 7.51
CA TRP A 104 13.27 4.82 7.40
C TRP A 104 11.92 5.14 8.05
N ASN A 105 11.36 4.21 8.82
CA ASN A 105 10.06 4.31 9.47
C ASN A 105 10.14 4.02 10.99
N ILE A 106 11.33 4.11 11.60
CA ILE A 106 11.40 4.23 13.06
C ILE A 106 10.92 5.62 13.41
N LYS A 107 9.70 5.72 13.95
CA LYS A 107 9.30 6.90 14.73
C LYS A 107 10.32 7.03 15.85
N THR A 108 11.15 8.06 15.80
CA THR A 108 12.01 8.45 16.92
C THR A 108 11.13 8.74 18.12
N THR A 109 11.00 7.79 19.04
CA THR A 109 10.84 8.10 20.46
C THR A 109 12.24 8.39 20.97
N GLU A 110 12.63 9.66 20.94
CA GLU A 110 13.76 10.15 21.72
C GLU A 110 13.48 9.91 23.20
N ALA A 111 14.35 9.14 23.85
CA ALA A 111 15.01 9.47 25.12
C ALA A 111 15.61 8.19 25.74
N SER A 112 16.81 7.83 25.29
CA SER A 112 17.74 7.07 26.13
C SER A 112 19.14 7.47 25.73
N GLU A 113 19.69 8.47 26.40
CA GLU A 113 21.08 8.42 26.82
C GLU A 113 21.30 9.32 28.04
N LYS A 114 21.96 8.74 29.03
CA LYS A 114 22.12 9.17 30.41
C LYS A 114 23.22 10.23 30.50
N SER A 115 23.06 11.19 31.41
CA SER A 115 24.21 11.71 32.15
C SER A 115 23.82 11.97 33.61
N ASP A 116 24.61 11.39 34.50
CA ASP A 116 24.52 11.47 35.95
C ASP A 116 24.72 12.90 36.45
N THR A 117 23.86 13.40 37.33
CA THR A 117 24.29 14.25 38.47
C THR A 117 23.27 14.19 39.60
N ILE A 118 23.80 14.04 40.81
CA ILE A 118 23.13 13.84 42.10
C ILE A 118 22.70 15.20 42.72
N THR A 119 21.72 15.12 43.64
CA THR A 119 21.36 16.05 44.77
C THR A 119 20.22 17.08 44.55
N PRO A 120 19.51 17.54 45.61
CA PRO A 120 18.15 17.07 45.96
C PRO A 120 17.07 18.19 46.04
N ALA A 121 15.81 17.74 46.16
CA ALA A 121 14.61 18.31 46.80
C ALA A 121 14.62 19.79 47.33
N PRO A 122 13.47 20.53 47.35
CA PRO A 122 12.21 20.01 47.88
C PRO A 122 10.86 20.54 47.34
N ALA A 123 9.82 19.78 47.75
CA ALA A 123 8.46 20.16 48.06
C ALA A 123 7.54 20.67 46.91
N THR A 124 6.46 19.94 46.67
CA THR A 124 5.11 20.36 47.10
C THR A 124 4.16 19.16 47.07
N LEU A 125 3.38 19.05 48.14
CA LEU A 125 2.34 18.09 48.43
C LEU A 125 1.20 18.15 47.41
N GLU A 126 0.64 17.00 47.04
CA GLU A 126 -0.80 16.80 47.12
C GLU A 126 -1.14 15.31 47.18
N GLN A 127 -1.92 14.98 48.20
CA GLN A 127 -2.45 13.68 48.55
C GLN A 127 -3.49 13.21 47.52
N SER A 128 -3.44 11.93 47.13
CA SER A 128 -4.67 11.18 46.91
C SER A 128 -4.44 9.68 47.12
N GLU A 129 -5.16 9.20 48.15
CA GLU A 129 -5.66 7.86 48.45
C GLU A 129 -4.81 6.59 48.19
N ASN A 130 -4.46 6.02 49.34
CA ASN A 130 -3.95 4.70 49.62
C ASN A 130 -5.00 3.61 49.28
N ILE A 131 -4.83 2.94 48.14
CA ILE A 131 -5.49 1.67 47.83
C ILE A 131 -4.44 0.56 48.02
N PRO A 132 -4.68 -0.47 48.85
CA PRO A 132 -3.74 -1.55 49.04
C PRO A 132 -3.51 -2.31 47.71
N PRO A 133 -2.27 -2.73 47.40
CA PRO A 133 -1.99 -3.47 46.18
C PRO A 133 -2.66 -4.84 46.24
N SER A 134 -3.73 -4.98 45.47
CA SER A 134 -4.30 -6.28 45.14
C SER A 134 -3.23 -7.12 44.43
N PRO A 135 -2.97 -8.37 44.84
CA PRO A 135 -1.99 -9.22 44.17
C PRO A 135 -2.44 -9.43 42.72
N LYS A 136 -1.62 -8.98 41.76
CA LYS A 136 -1.76 -9.39 40.37
C LYS A 136 -1.67 -10.92 40.32
N PRO A 137 -2.70 -11.64 39.87
CA PRO A 137 -2.49 -13.03 39.49
C PRO A 137 -1.57 -13.03 38.26
N GLU A 138 -0.36 -13.54 38.42
CA GLU A 138 0.49 -13.99 37.32
C GLU A 138 -0.16 -15.25 36.71
N THR A 139 -1.28 -15.08 36.03
CA THR A 139 -1.74 -16.05 35.04
C THR A 139 -1.03 -15.69 33.74
N SER A 140 0.16 -16.25 33.54
CA SER A 140 0.78 -16.30 32.21
C SER A 140 -0.08 -17.24 31.35
N ILE A 141 -1.18 -16.71 30.83
CA ILE A 141 -1.98 -17.39 29.81
C ILE A 141 -1.05 -17.53 28.62
N ASP A 142 -0.76 -18.77 28.22
CA ASP A 142 -0.08 -19.05 26.98
C ASP A 142 -1.03 -18.69 25.83
N ILE A 143 -0.85 -17.48 25.30
CA ILE A 143 -1.70 -16.91 24.25
C ILE A 143 -1.69 -17.79 23.00
N PHE A 144 -0.62 -18.55 22.74
CA PHE A 144 -0.59 -19.43 21.57
C PHE A 144 -1.59 -20.58 21.68
N THR A 145 -1.74 -21.13 22.89
CA THR A 145 -2.75 -22.16 23.19
C THR A 145 -4.17 -21.58 23.12
N GLU A 146 -4.39 -20.37 23.64
CA GLU A 146 -5.71 -19.70 23.61
C GLU A 146 -6.16 -19.34 22.17
N VAL A 147 -5.21 -18.98 21.30
CA VAL A 147 -5.46 -18.65 19.89
C VAL A 147 -5.58 -19.92 19.03
N GLY A 148 -5.30 -21.10 19.60
CA GLY A 148 -5.39 -22.39 18.92
C GLY A 148 -4.33 -22.58 17.83
N LEU A 149 -3.18 -21.93 17.98
CA LEU A 149 -2.07 -22.10 17.04
C LEU A 149 -1.39 -23.44 17.33
N GLU A 150 -1.44 -24.36 16.38
CA GLU A 150 -0.85 -25.69 16.50
C GLU A 150 0.06 -26.02 15.30
N GLY A 151 1.02 -26.92 15.51
CA GLY A 151 1.85 -27.49 14.45
C GLY A 151 2.66 -26.46 13.66
N GLU A 152 2.44 -26.41 12.34
CA GLU A 152 3.20 -25.56 11.42
C GLU A 152 2.95 -24.06 11.66
N GLU A 153 1.74 -23.68 12.08
CA GLU A 153 1.38 -22.28 12.35
C GLU A 153 2.13 -21.75 13.57
N LEU A 154 2.21 -22.54 14.64
CA LEU A 154 2.98 -22.22 15.84
C LEU A 154 4.46 -22.04 15.49
N ALA A 155 5.06 -22.98 14.74
CA ALA A 155 6.46 -22.92 14.36
C ALA A 155 6.81 -21.67 13.53
N ILE A 156 5.90 -21.21 12.66
CA ILE A 156 6.06 -19.97 11.89
C ILE A 156 6.02 -18.75 12.82
N VAL A 157 5.09 -18.74 13.79
CA VAL A 157 4.95 -17.64 14.74
C VAL A 157 6.15 -17.57 15.68
N GLU A 158 6.61 -18.70 16.23
CA GLU A 158 7.81 -18.78 17.08
C GLU A 158 9.06 -18.32 16.31
N GLN A 159 9.21 -18.74 15.05
CA GLN A 159 10.31 -18.28 14.20
C GLN A 159 10.24 -16.78 13.92
N ALA A 160 9.04 -16.23 13.70
CA ALA A 160 8.84 -14.81 13.42
C ALA A 160 8.99 -13.94 14.67
N LEU A 161 8.65 -14.48 15.84
CA LEU A 161 8.81 -13.83 17.13
C LEU A 161 10.29 -13.75 17.52
N GLY A 162 11.06 -14.84 17.33
CA GLY A 162 12.46 -14.90 17.73
C GLY A 162 12.64 -14.59 19.22
N ASP A 163 13.50 -13.62 19.54
CA ASP A 163 13.75 -13.16 20.92
C ASP A 163 12.85 -11.99 21.35
N ALA A 164 11.83 -11.62 20.56
CA ALA A 164 10.97 -10.49 20.88
C ALA A 164 10.01 -10.80 22.04
N ASP A 165 9.70 -9.79 22.86
CA ASP A 165 8.69 -9.91 23.91
C ASP A 165 7.31 -10.17 23.29
N ILE A 166 6.70 -11.31 23.67
CA ILE A 166 5.38 -11.77 23.22
C ILE A 166 4.34 -10.66 23.41
N ASN A 167 4.36 -9.96 24.54
CA ASN A 167 3.34 -8.96 24.84
C ASN A 167 3.44 -7.76 23.89
N GLU A 168 4.65 -7.27 23.63
CA GLU A 168 4.86 -6.18 22.67
C GLU A 168 4.57 -6.63 21.24
N TRP A 169 4.92 -7.88 20.86
CA TRP A 169 4.59 -8.43 19.56
C TRP A 169 3.07 -8.49 19.33
N ILE A 170 2.31 -9.03 20.30
CA ILE A 170 0.85 -9.10 20.24
C ILE A 170 0.25 -7.70 20.14
N LYS A 171 0.73 -6.76 20.95
CA LYS A 171 0.26 -5.37 20.92
C LYS A 171 0.48 -4.73 19.54
N GLN A 172 1.65 -4.92 18.94
CA GLN A 172 1.94 -4.40 17.60
C GLN A 172 1.07 -5.09 16.54
N ALA A 173 0.88 -6.41 16.63
CA ALA A 173 0.03 -7.17 15.71
C ALA A 173 -1.43 -6.70 15.77
N LEU A 174 -1.99 -6.52 16.98
CA LEU A 174 -3.33 -5.98 17.20
C LEU A 174 -3.46 -4.55 16.64
N LEU A 175 -2.49 -3.67 16.94
CA LEU A 175 -2.49 -2.30 16.42
C LEU A 175 -2.40 -2.25 14.89
N GLN A 176 -1.57 -3.10 14.28
CA GLN A 176 -1.45 -3.17 12.83
C GLN A 176 -2.74 -3.66 12.19
N ARG A 177 -3.36 -4.70 12.77
CA ARG A 177 -4.65 -5.22 12.29
C ARG A 177 -5.77 -4.19 12.45
N ALA A 178 -5.85 -3.51 13.58
CA ALA A 178 -6.81 -2.45 13.83
C ALA A 178 -6.64 -1.30 12.83
N LYS A 179 -5.42 -0.82 12.58
CA LYS A 179 -5.14 0.20 11.56
C LYS A 179 -5.58 -0.24 10.16
N ALA A 180 -5.34 -1.50 9.80
CA ALA A 180 -5.76 -2.02 8.50
C ALA A 180 -7.29 -2.08 8.36
N ILE A 181 -8.00 -2.49 9.43
CA ILE A 181 -9.47 -2.50 9.47
C ILE A 181 -10.02 -1.07 9.39
N ASN A 182 -9.49 -0.13 10.17
CA ASN A 182 -9.93 1.27 10.15
C ASN A 182 -9.70 1.90 8.78
N ALA A 183 -8.53 1.70 8.17
CA ALA A 183 -8.24 2.20 6.83
C ALA A 183 -9.12 1.56 5.75
N LEU A 184 -9.62 0.33 5.96
CA LEU A 184 -10.63 -0.27 5.08
C LEU A 184 -12.01 0.36 5.31
N HIS A 185 -12.37 0.60 6.58
CA HIS A 185 -13.65 1.21 6.95
C HIS A 185 -13.77 2.65 6.45
N GLU A 186 -12.71 3.46 6.58
CA GLU A 186 -12.65 4.81 6.00
C GLU A 186 -12.89 4.79 4.49
N ARG A 187 -12.30 3.83 3.77
CA ARG A 187 -12.51 3.66 2.32
C ARG A 187 -13.93 3.20 1.98
N LEU A 188 -14.53 2.35 2.83
CA LEU A 188 -15.92 1.90 2.69
C LEU A 188 -16.94 3.01 2.99
N ASN A 189 -16.55 4.01 3.78
CA ASN A 189 -17.40 5.15 4.12
C ASN A 189 -17.13 6.37 3.21
N GLU A 190 -16.14 6.29 2.32
CA GLU A 190 -15.87 7.35 1.35
C GLU A 190 -17.03 7.44 0.36
N ASP A 191 -17.69 8.59 0.32
CA ASP A 191 -18.69 8.88 -0.69
C ASP A 191 -18.00 9.16 -2.03
N LEU A 192 -18.27 8.31 -3.01
CA LEU A 192 -17.68 8.37 -4.34
C LEU A 192 -18.58 9.08 -5.35
N SER A 193 -19.77 9.52 -4.95
CA SER A 193 -20.76 10.14 -5.84
C SER A 193 -20.24 11.42 -6.50
N LEU A 194 -19.36 12.16 -5.82
CA LEU A 194 -18.74 13.40 -6.31
C LEU A 194 -17.47 13.17 -7.16
N VAL A 195 -16.91 11.96 -7.15
CA VAL A 195 -15.69 11.65 -7.90
C VAL A 195 -16.08 11.36 -9.34
N LYS A 196 -15.38 11.90 -10.33
CA LYS A 196 -15.64 11.62 -11.76
C LYS A 196 -15.38 10.15 -12.10
N SER A 197 -16.14 9.60 -13.05
CA SER A 197 -15.95 8.20 -13.44
C SER A 197 -14.58 7.92 -14.02
N ASP A 198 -13.99 8.85 -14.78
CA ASP A 198 -12.62 8.70 -15.28
C ASP A 198 -11.60 8.53 -14.14
N GLU A 199 -11.73 9.34 -13.08
CA GLU A 199 -10.90 9.22 -11.88
C GLU A 199 -11.15 7.88 -11.15
N LEU A 200 -12.41 7.46 -11.02
CA LEU A 200 -12.75 6.16 -10.42
C LEU A 200 -12.17 4.96 -11.19
N MET A 201 -12.09 5.05 -12.52
CA MET A 201 -11.57 3.97 -13.39
C MET A 201 -10.04 3.95 -13.41
N ASN A 202 -9.40 5.12 -13.48
CA ASN A 202 -7.98 5.22 -13.82
C ASN A 202 -7.07 5.52 -12.62
N ASP A 203 -7.58 6.12 -11.54
CA ASP A 203 -6.76 6.42 -10.37
C ASP A 203 -6.49 5.16 -9.52
N LYS A 204 -5.22 4.96 -9.16
CA LYS A 204 -4.77 3.90 -8.26
C LYS A 204 -5.44 3.99 -6.88
N LYS A 205 -5.83 5.19 -6.43
CA LYS A 205 -6.55 5.42 -5.18
C LYS A 205 -7.85 4.59 -5.15
N TYR A 206 -8.64 4.67 -6.23
CA TYR A 206 -9.96 4.07 -6.29
C TYR A 206 -9.98 2.64 -6.83
N ARG A 207 -8.92 2.23 -7.54
CA ARG A 207 -8.79 0.87 -8.08
C ARG A 207 -8.94 -0.24 -7.03
N THR A 208 -8.57 0.03 -5.78
CA THR A 208 -8.72 -0.91 -4.66
C THR A 208 -9.82 -0.53 -3.67
N ASN A 209 -10.58 0.53 -3.98
CA ASN A 209 -11.74 0.90 -3.18
C ASN A 209 -12.90 -0.06 -3.54
N PRO A 210 -13.45 -0.80 -2.56
CA PRO A 210 -14.53 -1.76 -2.79
C PRO A 210 -15.82 -1.11 -3.35
N ASN A 211 -16.09 0.16 -3.05
CA ASN A 211 -17.30 0.85 -3.50
C ASN A 211 -17.17 1.43 -4.90
N ALA A 212 -15.95 1.62 -5.42
CA ALA A 212 -15.74 2.20 -6.75
C ALA A 212 -16.41 1.38 -7.86
N SER A 213 -16.38 0.05 -7.75
CA SER A 213 -17.06 -0.83 -8.72
C SER A 213 -18.58 -0.70 -8.66
N ARG A 214 -19.16 -0.50 -7.47
CA ARG A 214 -20.60 -0.32 -7.29
C ARG A 214 -21.06 1.02 -7.86
N GLU A 215 -20.29 2.07 -7.60
CA GLU A 215 -20.55 3.42 -8.10
C GLU A 215 -20.46 3.48 -9.63
N LEU A 216 -19.39 2.92 -10.22
CA LEU A 216 -19.25 2.81 -11.67
C LEU A 216 -20.37 1.99 -12.32
N ALA A 217 -20.80 0.89 -11.69
CA ALA A 217 -21.92 0.09 -12.17
C ALA A 217 -23.23 0.89 -12.14
N SER A 218 -23.50 1.64 -11.06
CA SER A 218 -24.68 2.51 -10.95
C SER A 218 -24.72 3.54 -12.09
N ARG A 219 -23.59 4.22 -12.34
CA ARG A 219 -23.49 5.23 -13.42
C ARG A 219 -23.65 4.62 -14.80
N ALA A 220 -23.05 3.44 -15.05
CA ALA A 220 -23.25 2.73 -16.30
C ALA A 220 -24.71 2.35 -16.53
N ILE A 221 -25.40 1.85 -15.49
CA ILE A 221 -26.84 1.53 -15.57
C ILE A 221 -27.64 2.80 -15.90
N ARG A 222 -27.37 3.92 -15.21
CA ARG A 222 -28.03 5.20 -15.49
C ARG A 222 -27.81 5.64 -16.93
N ALA A 223 -26.55 5.65 -17.41
CA ALA A 223 -26.22 6.04 -18.77
C ALA A 223 -26.92 5.19 -19.83
N ILE A 224 -27.06 3.88 -19.60
CA ILE A 224 -27.79 2.99 -20.50
C ILE A 224 -29.29 3.31 -20.48
N LYS A 225 -29.87 3.60 -19.31
CA LYS A 225 -31.28 4.00 -19.20
C LYS A 225 -31.53 5.31 -19.94
N ASP A 226 -30.69 6.32 -19.72
CA ASP A 226 -30.77 7.62 -20.40
C ASP A 226 -30.63 7.46 -21.92
N TRP A 227 -29.73 6.60 -22.38
CA TRP A 227 -29.64 6.25 -23.81
C TRP A 227 -30.94 5.63 -24.33
N ASN A 228 -31.47 4.63 -23.63
CA ASN A 228 -32.68 3.92 -24.06
C ASN A 228 -33.92 4.82 -24.12
N ASP A 229 -33.98 5.83 -23.27
CA ASP A 229 -35.06 6.82 -23.24
C ASP A 229 -34.92 7.82 -24.40
N ASN A 230 -33.68 8.20 -24.76
CA ASN A 230 -33.40 9.09 -25.88
C ASN A 230 -33.38 8.39 -27.26
N GLN A 231 -33.19 7.07 -27.29
CA GLN A 231 -33.09 6.25 -28.50
C GLN A 231 -34.13 5.11 -28.47
N PRO A 232 -35.43 5.44 -28.64
CA PRO A 232 -36.51 4.47 -28.46
C PRO A 232 -36.46 3.31 -29.47
N GLU A 233 -35.87 3.51 -30.64
CA GLU A 233 -35.72 2.51 -31.71
C GLU A 233 -34.53 1.57 -31.48
N HIS A 234 -33.54 2.00 -30.68
CA HIS A 234 -32.23 1.36 -30.57
C HIS A 234 -31.80 1.23 -29.10
N LYS A 235 -32.55 0.40 -28.38
CA LYS A 235 -32.35 0.15 -26.94
C LYS A 235 -31.35 -0.96 -26.66
N TRP A 236 -30.67 -0.85 -25.53
CA TRP A 236 -29.78 -1.87 -24.99
C TRP A 236 -30.40 -2.52 -23.75
N CYS A 237 -30.52 -3.85 -23.78
CA CYS A 237 -30.72 -4.69 -22.60
C CYS A 237 -29.49 -4.57 -21.69
N ILE A 238 -29.73 -4.14 -20.45
CA ILE A 238 -28.69 -3.95 -19.43
C ILE A 238 -28.22 -5.34 -18.97
N THR A 239 -26.93 -5.63 -19.14
CA THR A 239 -26.32 -6.91 -18.73
C THR A 239 -24.96 -6.69 -18.09
N ASN A 240 -24.48 -7.65 -17.30
CA ASN A 240 -23.16 -7.60 -16.66
C ASN A 240 -22.02 -7.36 -17.68
N LYS A 241 -22.14 -7.91 -18.88
CA LYS A 241 -21.16 -7.72 -19.95
C LYS A 241 -21.16 -6.29 -20.49
N LEU A 242 -22.33 -5.69 -20.61
CA LEU A 242 -22.51 -4.33 -21.09
C LEU A 242 -21.96 -3.30 -20.09
N ILE A 243 -22.27 -3.49 -18.80
CA ILE A 243 -21.73 -2.68 -17.71
C ILE A 243 -20.21 -2.83 -17.64
N SER A 244 -19.71 -4.06 -17.80
CA SER A 244 -18.27 -4.34 -17.84
C SER A 244 -17.56 -3.60 -18.99
N SER A 245 -18.18 -3.51 -20.18
CA SER A 245 -17.58 -2.75 -21.29
C SER A 245 -17.52 -1.24 -21.05
N LEU A 246 -18.45 -0.67 -20.28
CA LEU A 246 -18.45 0.76 -19.97
C LEU A 246 -17.53 1.13 -18.80
N THR A 247 -17.34 0.21 -17.85
CA THR A 247 -16.64 0.48 -16.58
C THR A 247 -15.22 -0.08 -16.52
N GLY A 248 -14.87 -1.01 -17.41
CA GLY A 248 -13.61 -1.77 -17.34
C GLY A 248 -13.56 -2.78 -16.17
N VAL A 249 -14.61 -2.85 -15.35
CA VAL A 249 -14.70 -3.79 -14.22
C VAL A 249 -15.09 -5.16 -14.74
N THR A 250 -14.45 -6.22 -14.22
CA THR A 250 -14.72 -7.59 -14.68
C THR A 250 -16.19 -8.00 -14.46
N PRO A 251 -16.80 -8.83 -15.35
CA PRO A 251 -18.19 -9.25 -15.19
C PRO A 251 -18.48 -9.95 -13.86
N LYS A 252 -17.51 -10.68 -13.32
CA LYS A 252 -17.61 -11.35 -12.01
C LYS A 252 -17.72 -10.36 -10.86
N ALA A 253 -16.99 -9.25 -10.92
CA ALA A 253 -17.09 -8.19 -9.92
C ALA A 253 -18.40 -7.41 -10.08
N ILE A 254 -18.81 -7.12 -11.32
CA ILE A 254 -20.10 -6.49 -11.62
C ILE A 254 -21.27 -7.30 -11.04
N ALA A 255 -21.30 -8.61 -11.27
CA ALA A 255 -22.37 -9.49 -10.76
C ALA A 255 -22.58 -9.40 -9.24
N LYS A 256 -21.53 -9.10 -8.46
CA LYS A 256 -21.61 -8.94 -7.00
C LYS A 256 -22.16 -7.58 -6.57
N VAL A 257 -21.97 -6.54 -7.37
CA VAL A 257 -22.31 -5.17 -6.98
C VAL A 257 -23.65 -4.71 -7.53
N VAL A 258 -24.12 -5.31 -8.62
CA VAL A 258 -25.40 -4.94 -9.26
C VAL A 258 -26.62 -5.60 -8.63
N GLU A 259 -26.42 -6.51 -7.68
CA GLU A 259 -27.50 -7.12 -6.91
C GLU A 259 -28.35 -6.03 -6.23
N GLY A 260 -29.67 -6.07 -6.48
CA GLY A 260 -30.62 -5.09 -5.96
C GLY A 260 -30.70 -3.76 -6.73
N MET A 261 -30.04 -3.61 -7.88
CA MET A 261 -30.13 -2.39 -8.71
C MET A 261 -31.33 -2.36 -9.69
N GLY A 262 -32.25 -3.33 -9.60
CA GLY A 262 -33.48 -3.37 -10.41
C GLY A 262 -33.24 -3.50 -11.92
N ILE A 263 -32.15 -4.16 -12.33
CA ILE A 263 -31.80 -4.36 -13.74
C ILE A 263 -32.82 -5.28 -14.42
N GLU A 264 -33.18 -6.38 -13.76
CA GLU A 264 -34.12 -7.38 -14.24
C GLU A 264 -35.51 -6.75 -14.45
N ASP A 265 -36.01 -6.03 -13.46
CA ASP A 265 -37.31 -5.35 -13.52
C ASP A 265 -37.35 -4.31 -14.64
N TYR A 266 -36.30 -3.50 -14.78
CA TYR A 266 -36.20 -2.52 -15.86
C TYR A 266 -36.19 -3.19 -17.24
N ASN A 267 -35.37 -4.24 -17.43
CA ASN A 267 -35.30 -4.97 -18.68
C ASN A 267 -36.66 -5.60 -19.03
N GLN A 268 -37.36 -6.18 -18.04
CA GLN A 268 -38.68 -6.76 -18.24
C GLN A 268 -39.72 -5.71 -18.62
N MET A 269 -39.76 -4.58 -17.90
CA MET A 269 -40.67 -3.46 -18.18
C MET A 269 -40.49 -2.91 -19.60
N MET A 270 -39.25 -2.85 -20.08
CA MET A 270 -38.91 -2.34 -21.40
C MET A 270 -38.95 -3.41 -22.51
N GLY A 271 -39.29 -4.67 -22.18
CA GLY A 271 -39.29 -5.78 -23.14
C GLY A 271 -37.90 -6.11 -23.70
N LEU A 272 -36.83 -5.79 -22.97
CA LEU A 272 -35.46 -5.92 -23.42
C LEU A 272 -34.90 -7.30 -23.10
N THR A 273 -34.29 -7.93 -24.11
CA THR A 273 -33.57 -9.19 -23.94
C THR A 273 -32.15 -9.08 -24.51
N PRO A 274 -31.22 -9.95 -24.10
CA PRO A 274 -29.86 -9.94 -24.64
C PRO A 274 -29.78 -10.10 -26.16
N VAL A 275 -30.82 -10.62 -26.81
CA VAL A 275 -30.91 -10.74 -28.27
C VAL A 275 -31.06 -9.36 -28.92
N VAL A 276 -31.81 -8.45 -28.30
CA VAL A 276 -32.00 -7.07 -28.77
C VAL A 276 -30.66 -6.35 -28.93
N ASN A 277 -29.70 -6.60 -28.03
CA ASN A 277 -28.36 -6.00 -28.10
C ASN A 277 -27.63 -6.33 -29.41
N ARG A 278 -27.91 -7.46 -30.06
CA ARG A 278 -27.27 -7.80 -31.35
C ARG A 278 -27.81 -6.92 -32.46
N MET A 279 -29.11 -6.64 -32.46
CA MET A 279 -29.75 -5.78 -33.45
C MET A 279 -29.32 -4.33 -33.25
N THR A 280 -29.35 -3.84 -32.01
CA THR A 280 -28.87 -2.50 -31.67
C THR A 280 -27.42 -2.32 -32.06
N LYS A 281 -26.55 -3.30 -31.72
CA LYS A 281 -25.15 -3.25 -32.12
C LYS A 281 -24.94 -3.18 -33.63
N ALA A 282 -25.75 -3.88 -34.41
CA ALA A 282 -25.65 -3.84 -35.87
C ALA A 282 -26.11 -2.51 -36.46
N ALA A 283 -27.03 -1.81 -35.81
CA ALA A 283 -27.56 -0.53 -36.25
C ALA A 283 -26.67 0.67 -35.86
N VAL A 284 -26.21 0.70 -34.60
CA VAL A 284 -25.54 1.89 -34.02
C VAL A 284 -24.12 1.62 -33.53
N GLY A 285 -23.56 0.42 -33.70
CA GLY A 285 -22.20 0.13 -33.26
C GLY A 285 -22.10 -0.32 -31.79
N SER A 286 -20.91 -0.30 -31.22
CA SER A 286 -20.69 -0.79 -29.85
C SER A 286 -21.17 0.24 -28.83
N ILE A 287 -21.80 -0.21 -27.74
CA ILE A 287 -22.24 0.71 -26.68
C ILE A 287 -21.10 1.56 -26.09
N SER A 288 -19.87 1.05 -26.05
CA SER A 288 -18.71 1.78 -25.57
C SER A 288 -18.30 2.96 -26.48
N GLU A 289 -18.80 2.99 -27.71
CA GLU A 289 -18.59 4.07 -28.69
C GLU A 289 -19.72 5.10 -28.58
N GLU A 290 -20.93 4.64 -28.24
CA GLU A 290 -22.15 5.46 -28.22
C GLU A 290 -22.47 6.05 -26.83
N VAL A 291 -22.09 5.37 -25.75
CA VAL A 291 -22.38 5.75 -24.37
C VAL A 291 -21.06 5.93 -23.63
N SER A 292 -20.84 7.14 -23.11
CA SER A 292 -19.71 7.44 -22.24
C SER A 292 -20.18 7.70 -20.82
N ILE A 293 -19.49 7.08 -19.87
CA ILE A 293 -19.66 7.40 -18.45
C ILE A 293 -18.54 8.28 -17.90
N ALA A 294 -17.50 8.60 -18.69
CA ALA A 294 -16.23 9.15 -18.18
C ALA A 294 -16.41 10.43 -17.35
N ASP A 295 -17.30 11.32 -17.79
CA ASP A 295 -17.59 12.60 -17.13
C ASP A 295 -18.79 12.56 -16.17
N MET A 296 -19.44 11.40 -16.02
CA MET A 296 -20.60 11.27 -15.15
C MET A 296 -20.21 11.33 -13.68
N LEU A 297 -21.07 11.98 -12.89
CA LEU A 297 -21.08 11.93 -11.44
C LEU A 297 -22.16 10.96 -10.95
N GLY A 298 -22.05 10.55 -9.70
CA GLY A 298 -23.02 9.70 -9.01
C GLY A 298 -24.28 10.43 -8.57
N ILE A 299 -24.21 11.74 -8.48
CA ILE A 299 -25.30 12.62 -8.05
C ILE A 299 -26.19 12.95 -9.25
N ASP A 300 -27.50 12.96 -9.00
CA ASP A 300 -28.53 13.45 -9.94
C ASP A 300 -28.60 14.99 -9.93
#